data_AF-A0A8J3ICW4-F1
#
_entry.id   AF-A0A8J3ICW4-F1
#
_cell.length_a   1.000
_cell.length_b   1.000
_cell.length_c   1.000
_cell.angle_alpha   90.00
_cell.angle_beta   90.00
_cell.angle_gamma   90.00
#
_symmetry.space_group_name_H-M   'P 1'
#
loop_
_entity.id
_entity.type
_entity.pdbx_description
1 polymer ?
#
loop_
_entity_poly.entity_id
_entity_poly.type
_entity_poly.pdbx_seq_one_letter_code
_entity_poly.pdbx_strand_id
1 'polypeptide(L)'
;MGSLTGLVSTLGLQMLSLIVGGIFLLGGIGSWWMTTMAPSYYAALNASDVSSEDTLDGDLSQMINSQNAVLVGVAMERSFKENINGNSISPNSFNLYDSNDPVWQVVLKKLKAGNNGSIPDPGNANPMQCAYFIHTVYEVADHPLPASSPTAIGYWNNENVRSAFQSHGWKYIDNGKGVPSPGDLVILDGPTPGAAGHIAMVVGVDAAQGGSDGYVYMVQANAPNNYVKNAATHLTFMRWPLTSDKYMKSGWSHYTVMGFINNQTLSRKWGDPFHASSGSDIRAKIVAAARKEYARGVHETGVNCNPYGPCEEWCALFASWTWRQAGININIAYVPNYQDYGQKHGTLHKGLSNPQPGDAIIFHTPGHSYTHVGIIVEVHPNGEVISIEGNHRDRVDKVGPYRLNGMRPGNEYAEAIVSPPIPSGGPNAIKTHQHSPMCKRVPWRRRRVLQDMGSMLSSLSHMLKVVSIPRIVM
;
A
#
# COMPACT_ATOMS: atom_id res chain seq x y z
N MET A 1 47.21 -7.01 58.23
CA MET A 1 47.06 -5.95 57.21
C MET A 1 47.10 -6.63 55.85
N GLY A 2 45.92 -7.00 55.33
CA GLY A 2 45.74 -7.81 54.10
C GLY A 2 45.51 -6.92 52.87
N SER A 3 46.08 -7.34 51.75
CA SER A 3 46.30 -6.57 50.53
C SER A 3 45.04 -6.33 49.68
N LEU A 4 44.81 -5.07 49.34
CA LEU A 4 43.76 -4.56 48.44
C LEU A 4 44.07 -4.78 46.93
N THR A 5 45.09 -5.57 46.57
CA THR A 5 45.59 -5.67 45.18
C THR A 5 44.92 -6.77 44.34
N GLY A 6 44.02 -7.58 44.91
CA GLY A 6 43.41 -8.73 44.21
C GLY A 6 42.12 -8.46 43.42
N LEU A 7 41.50 -7.28 43.57
CA LEU A 7 40.16 -7.00 42.99
C LEU A 7 40.17 -6.10 41.74
N VAL A 8 41.32 -5.50 41.40
CA VAL A 8 41.43 -4.59 40.25
C VAL A 8 41.92 -5.30 38.98
N SER A 9 42.54 -6.49 39.09
CA SER A 9 43.06 -7.22 37.92
C SER A 9 42.00 -8.06 37.19
N THR A 10 41.01 -8.61 37.89
CA THR A 10 39.96 -9.46 37.28
C THR A 10 38.92 -8.66 36.49
N LEU A 11 38.55 -7.47 36.95
CA LEU A 11 37.65 -6.57 36.21
C LEU A 11 38.34 -5.95 34.98
N GLY A 12 39.64 -5.67 35.07
CA GLY A 12 40.44 -5.17 33.94
C GLY A 12 40.62 -6.21 32.83
N LEU A 13 40.82 -7.49 33.17
CA LEU A 13 40.94 -8.58 32.19
C LEU A 13 39.60 -8.97 31.54
N GLN A 14 38.47 -8.86 32.24
CA GLN A 14 37.15 -9.10 31.64
C GLN A 14 36.72 -7.98 30.69
N MET A 15 37.07 -6.72 30.95
CA MET A 15 36.82 -5.62 30.00
C MET A 15 37.78 -5.65 28.79
N LEU A 16 39.03 -6.09 28.96
CA LEU A 16 39.95 -6.26 27.82
C LEU A 16 39.51 -7.42 26.91
N SER A 17 38.86 -8.45 27.46
CA SER A 17 38.29 -9.57 26.69
C SER A 17 37.10 -9.14 25.81
N LEU A 18 36.28 -8.19 26.26
CA LEU A 18 35.18 -7.61 25.48
C LEU A 18 35.67 -6.68 24.36
N ILE A 19 36.79 -5.98 24.57
CA ILE A 19 37.39 -5.08 23.58
C ILE A 19 38.17 -5.88 22.51
N VAL A 20 38.89 -6.93 22.89
CA VAL A 20 39.62 -7.79 21.93
C VAL A 20 38.66 -8.72 21.16
N GLY A 21 37.56 -9.17 21.78
CA GLY A 21 36.50 -9.91 21.08
C GLY A 21 35.74 -9.08 20.04
N GLY A 22 35.61 -7.76 20.25
CA GLY A 22 35.01 -6.83 19.27
C GLY A 22 35.91 -6.51 18.07
N ILE A 23 37.23 -6.60 18.22
CA ILE A 23 38.19 -6.24 17.15
C ILE A 23 38.39 -7.39 16.14
N PHE A 24 38.20 -8.65 16.53
CA PHE A 24 38.27 -9.78 15.59
C PHE A 24 37.02 -9.95 14.70
N LEU A 25 35.90 -9.27 15.01
CA LEU A 25 34.69 -9.31 14.18
C LEU A 25 34.79 -8.41 12.94
N LEU A 26 35.68 -7.42 12.90
CA LEU A 26 35.83 -6.52 11.75
C LEU A 26 36.63 -7.12 10.59
N GLY A 27 37.51 -8.10 10.87
CA GLY A 27 38.27 -8.81 9.83
C GLY A 27 37.52 -10.00 9.21
N GLY A 28 36.53 -10.55 9.91
CA GLY A 28 35.77 -11.74 9.47
C GLY A 28 34.66 -11.44 8.47
N ILE A 29 34.06 -10.24 8.51
CA ILE A 29 32.90 -9.87 7.69
C ILE A 29 33.23 -9.91 6.18
N GLY A 30 34.41 -9.41 5.78
CA GLY A 30 34.82 -9.41 4.37
C GLY A 30 35.10 -10.81 3.79
N SER A 31 35.70 -11.70 4.58
CA SER A 31 36.04 -13.07 4.15
C SER A 31 34.83 -14.02 4.18
N TRP A 32 33.96 -13.87 5.19
CA TRP A 32 32.69 -14.59 5.28
C TRP A 32 31.70 -14.19 4.18
N TRP A 33 31.66 -12.91 3.80
CA TRP A 33 30.82 -12.42 2.69
C TRP A 33 31.19 -13.03 1.33
N MET A 34 32.49 -13.01 0.99
CA MET A 34 33.00 -13.56 -0.28
C MET A 34 32.67 -15.05 -0.44
N THR A 35 32.60 -15.79 0.67
CA THR A 35 32.45 -17.24 0.67
C THR A 35 31.01 -17.71 0.86
N THR A 36 30.16 -16.92 1.52
CA THR A 36 28.83 -17.38 1.99
C THR A 36 27.65 -16.58 1.43
N MET A 37 27.82 -15.31 1.04
CA MET A 37 26.69 -14.44 0.65
C MET A 37 26.76 -13.89 -0.77
N ALA A 38 27.96 -13.66 -1.32
CA ALA A 38 28.13 -13.15 -2.67
C ALA A 38 27.46 -14.03 -3.76
N PRO A 39 27.48 -15.38 -3.70
CA PRO A 39 26.81 -16.20 -4.72
C PRO A 39 25.29 -16.07 -4.73
N SER A 40 24.64 -15.96 -3.56
CA SER A 40 23.19 -15.78 -3.42
C SER A 40 22.74 -14.38 -3.88
N TYR A 41 23.61 -13.37 -3.68
CA TYR A 41 23.40 -12.00 -4.15
C TYR A 41 23.28 -11.91 -5.68
N TYR A 42 24.19 -12.53 -6.43
CA TYR A 42 24.12 -12.53 -7.91
C TYR A 42 22.95 -13.35 -8.47
N ALA A 43 22.48 -14.38 -7.75
CA ALA A 43 21.31 -15.16 -8.16
C ALA A 43 20.00 -14.36 -8.04
N ALA A 44 19.87 -13.52 -7.01
CA ALA A 44 18.68 -12.69 -6.79
C ALA A 44 18.54 -11.53 -7.79
N LEU A 45 19.67 -10.98 -8.29
CA LEU A 45 19.67 -9.93 -9.32
C LEU A 45 19.27 -10.44 -10.71
N ASN A 46 19.42 -11.74 -10.98
CA ASN A 46 19.17 -12.34 -12.30
C ASN A 46 17.73 -12.88 -12.50
N ALA A 47 16.83 -12.70 -11.54
CA ALA A 47 15.42 -13.08 -11.69
C ALA A 47 14.66 -12.00 -12.49
N SER A 48 14.80 -12.03 -13.81
CA SER A 48 14.04 -11.22 -14.75
C SER A 48 12.62 -11.78 -14.91
N ASP A 49 11.69 -11.31 -14.09
CA ASP A 49 10.25 -11.36 -14.37
C ASP A 49 9.62 -10.02 -13.99
N VAL A 50 9.20 -9.30 -15.03
CA VAL A 50 8.77 -7.90 -15.02
C VAL A 50 7.26 -7.84 -15.19
N SER A 51 6.56 -7.28 -14.21
CA SER A 51 5.28 -6.61 -14.41
C SER A 51 5.32 -5.26 -13.70
N SER A 52 5.09 -4.21 -14.47
CA SER A 52 5.05 -2.80 -14.07
C SER A 52 3.71 -2.45 -13.43
N GLU A 53 3.73 -2.05 -12.16
CA GLU A 53 2.88 -1.08 -11.45
C GLU A 53 3.29 -1.15 -9.96
N ASP A 54 3.04 -0.11 -9.15
CA ASP A 54 3.40 0.03 -7.71
C ASP A 54 4.77 0.63 -7.36
N THR A 55 5.02 1.87 -7.80
CA THR A 55 5.99 2.70 -7.07
C THR A 55 5.31 3.37 -5.88
N LEU A 56 5.74 3.00 -4.68
CA LEU A 56 5.36 3.64 -3.41
C LEU A 56 5.97 5.05 -3.30
N ASP A 57 5.81 5.93 -4.30
CA ASP A 57 6.44 7.27 -4.38
C ASP A 57 5.74 8.30 -3.46
N GLY A 58 5.61 7.97 -2.17
CA GLY A 58 5.06 8.84 -1.14
C GLY A 58 6.09 9.83 -0.57
N ASP A 59 5.60 10.91 0.04
CA ASP A 59 6.43 11.84 0.80
C ASP A 59 7.03 11.12 2.02
N LEU A 60 8.34 10.84 1.96
CA LEU A 60 9.07 10.17 3.03
C LEU A 60 8.94 10.91 4.36
N SER A 61 8.74 12.23 4.33
CA SER A 61 8.51 13.06 5.52
C SER A 61 7.15 12.79 6.15
N GLN A 62 6.11 12.51 5.36
CA GLN A 62 4.81 12.09 5.92
C GLN A 62 4.91 10.68 6.49
N MET A 63 5.56 9.78 5.77
CA MET A 63 5.73 8.39 6.16
C MET A 63 6.50 8.26 7.48
N ILE A 64 7.62 8.99 7.64
CA ILE A 64 8.42 8.93 8.88
C ILE A 64 7.69 9.51 10.11
N ASN A 65 6.68 10.36 9.89
CA ASN A 65 5.88 10.96 10.96
C ASN A 65 4.53 10.23 11.20
N SER A 66 4.26 9.11 10.51
CA SER A 66 2.91 8.55 10.36
C SER A 66 2.36 7.68 11.51
N GLN A 67 3.05 7.53 12.65
CA GLN A 67 2.72 6.54 13.71
C GLN A 67 2.38 5.12 13.17
N ASN A 68 2.86 4.82 11.97
CA ASN A 68 2.65 3.58 11.25
C ASN A 68 4.02 2.95 11.01
N ALA A 69 4.32 1.88 11.74
CA ALA A 69 5.63 1.23 11.69
C ALA A 69 5.98 0.76 10.27
N VAL A 70 5.00 0.32 9.49
CA VAL A 70 5.20 -0.11 8.10
C VAL A 70 5.69 1.05 7.22
N LEU A 71 5.03 2.21 7.27
CA LEU A 71 5.43 3.39 6.51
C LEU A 71 6.74 4.00 7.02
N VAL A 72 6.95 4.02 8.34
CA VAL A 72 8.21 4.44 8.96
C VAL A 72 9.38 3.58 8.49
N GLY A 73 9.22 2.26 8.49
CA GLY A 73 10.24 1.31 8.02
C GLY A 73 10.58 1.51 6.55
N VAL A 74 9.57 1.71 5.71
CA VAL A 74 9.78 2.05 4.29
C VAL A 74 10.55 3.36 4.14
N ALA A 75 10.18 4.41 4.89
CA ALA A 75 10.85 5.71 4.80
C ALA A 75 12.32 5.62 5.22
N MET A 76 12.59 4.92 6.31
CA MET A 76 13.95 4.71 6.82
C MET A 76 14.80 3.92 5.83
N GLU A 77 14.33 2.78 5.32
CA GLU A 77 15.13 1.96 4.39
C GLU A 77 15.49 2.72 3.11
N ARG A 78 14.54 3.50 2.58
CA ARG A 78 14.75 4.34 1.39
C ARG A 78 15.76 5.46 1.57
N SER A 79 15.99 5.87 2.82
CA SER A 79 16.94 6.92 3.17
C SER A 79 18.32 6.37 3.54
N PHE A 80 18.54 5.04 3.46
CA PHE A 80 19.89 4.50 3.53
C PHE A 80 20.70 4.89 2.30
N LYS A 81 21.99 5.14 2.51
CA LYS A 81 22.96 5.32 1.43
C LYS A 81 23.37 3.95 0.90
N GLU A 82 23.10 3.67 -0.37
CA GLU A 82 23.88 2.68 -1.11
C GLU A 82 25.27 3.27 -1.37
N ASN A 83 26.32 2.69 -0.80
CA ASN A 83 27.68 3.15 -1.06
C ASN A 83 28.18 2.56 -2.39
N ILE A 84 27.69 3.11 -3.51
CA ILE A 84 28.17 2.76 -4.86
C ILE A 84 29.44 3.57 -5.15
N ASN A 85 30.59 3.12 -4.64
CA ASN A 85 31.87 3.63 -5.09
C ASN A 85 32.37 2.77 -6.27
N GLY A 86 32.00 3.18 -7.49
CA GLY A 86 32.57 2.64 -8.74
C GLY A 86 32.50 1.11 -8.88
N ASN A 87 31.38 0.57 -9.37
CA ASN A 87 31.18 -0.85 -9.70
C ASN A 87 31.56 -1.90 -8.63
N SER A 88 31.89 -1.49 -7.40
CA SER A 88 32.35 -2.34 -6.31
C SER A 88 31.60 -1.94 -5.04
N ILE A 89 30.76 -2.84 -4.54
CA ILE A 89 30.09 -2.69 -3.25
C ILE A 89 31.11 -3.02 -2.17
N SER A 90 31.41 -2.06 -1.29
CA SER A 90 32.28 -2.32 -0.14
C SER A 90 31.58 -3.28 0.84
N PRO A 91 32.22 -4.37 1.30
CA PRO A 91 31.62 -5.32 2.23
C PRO A 91 31.26 -4.71 3.61
N ASN A 92 31.72 -3.48 3.89
CA ASN A 92 31.50 -2.76 5.15
C ASN A 92 30.48 -1.60 5.04
N SER A 93 29.69 -1.52 3.96
CA SER A 93 28.89 -0.32 3.66
C SER A 93 27.37 -0.50 3.63
N PHE A 94 26.83 -1.56 4.22
CA PHE A 94 25.39 -1.78 4.22
C PHE A 94 24.69 -0.87 5.25
N ASN A 95 23.66 -0.15 4.80
CA ASN A 95 22.74 0.62 5.64
C ASN A 95 23.41 1.70 6.49
N LEU A 96 24.37 2.39 5.88
CA LEU A 96 24.84 3.68 6.36
C LEU A 96 23.74 4.71 6.11
N TYR A 97 23.55 5.65 7.02
CA TYR A 97 22.65 6.77 6.81
C TYR A 97 23.40 8.10 6.80
N ASP A 98 22.81 9.11 6.15
CA ASP A 98 23.26 10.49 6.33
C ASP A 98 22.61 11.07 7.57
N SER A 99 23.40 11.50 8.55
CA SER A 99 22.84 12.19 9.71
C SER A 99 22.11 13.48 9.32
N ASN A 100 22.40 14.08 8.16
CA ASN A 100 21.75 15.29 7.66
C ASN A 100 20.51 15.02 6.81
N ASP A 101 20.19 13.77 6.49
CA ASP A 101 18.97 13.44 5.75
C ASP A 101 17.72 13.80 6.59
N PRO A 102 16.67 14.43 6.01
CA PRO A 102 15.48 14.83 6.74
C PRO A 102 14.77 13.69 7.48
N VAL A 103 14.73 12.48 6.90
CA VAL A 103 14.16 11.28 7.53
C VAL A 103 14.99 10.91 8.75
N TRP A 104 16.31 10.85 8.60
CA TRP A 104 17.21 10.50 9.70
C TRP A 104 17.27 11.57 10.79
N GLN A 105 17.08 12.84 10.48
CA GLN A 105 16.94 13.89 11.49
C GLN A 105 15.73 13.66 12.40
N VAL A 106 14.60 13.18 11.85
CA VAL A 106 13.43 12.78 12.66
C VAL A 106 13.77 11.59 13.55
N VAL A 107 14.38 10.55 12.97
CA VAL A 107 14.79 9.35 13.72
C VAL A 107 15.76 9.69 14.86
N LEU A 108 16.83 10.42 14.56
CA LEU A 108 17.85 10.83 15.53
C LEU A 108 17.27 11.71 16.63
N LYS A 109 16.36 12.62 16.31
CA LYS A 109 15.67 13.44 17.30
C LYS A 109 14.87 12.57 18.28
N LYS A 110 14.14 11.57 17.76
CA LYS A 110 13.32 10.67 18.57
C LYS A 110 14.17 9.78 19.46
N LEU A 111 15.21 9.15 18.90
CA LEU A 111 16.16 8.32 19.66
C LEU A 111 16.85 9.10 20.78
N LYS A 112 17.29 10.33 20.50
CA LYS A 112 17.92 11.20 21.53
C LYS A 112 16.95 11.63 22.62
N ALA A 113 15.69 11.90 22.28
CA ALA A 113 14.68 12.28 23.27
C ALA A 113 14.43 11.16 24.29
N GLY A 114 14.42 9.90 23.85
CA GLY A 114 14.27 8.74 24.73
C GLY A 114 15.51 8.39 25.57
N ASN A 115 16.68 8.98 25.28
CA ASN A 115 17.96 8.54 25.85
C ASN A 115 18.87 9.72 26.26
N ASN A 116 18.31 10.67 27.01
CA ASN A 116 19.02 11.80 27.63
C ASN A 116 19.93 12.58 26.65
N GLY A 117 19.49 12.76 25.41
CA GLY A 117 20.21 13.49 24.36
C GLY A 117 21.23 12.66 23.57
N SER A 118 21.41 11.37 23.88
CA SER A 118 22.37 10.47 23.22
C SER A 118 21.68 9.41 22.35
N ILE A 119 22.35 8.91 21.31
CA ILE A 119 21.83 7.80 20.49
C ILE A 119 22.11 6.50 21.25
N PRO A 120 21.10 5.64 21.50
CA PRO A 120 21.33 4.30 22.05
C PRO A 120 22.29 3.49 21.17
N ASP A 121 23.22 2.73 21.76
CA ASP A 121 24.13 1.80 21.08
C ASP A 121 24.70 2.30 19.72
N PRO A 122 25.54 3.36 19.69
CA PRO A 122 26.00 3.99 18.46
C PRO A 122 26.76 3.04 17.52
N GLY A 123 27.37 1.97 18.05
CA GLY A 123 28.02 0.91 17.25
C GLY A 123 27.04 0.01 16.50
N ASN A 124 25.77 -0.05 16.92
CA ASN A 124 24.69 -0.75 16.23
C ASN A 124 23.88 0.17 15.30
N ALA A 125 24.01 1.49 15.47
CA ALA A 125 23.34 2.47 14.64
C ALA A 125 24.06 2.69 13.29
N ASN A 126 25.39 2.51 13.23
CA ASN A 126 26.15 2.78 12.02
C ASN A 126 27.40 1.88 11.87
N PRO A 127 27.38 0.81 11.05
CA PRO A 127 26.29 0.40 10.16
C PRO A 127 25.08 -0.14 10.94
N MET A 128 23.88 0.17 10.44
CA MET A 128 22.63 -0.15 11.11
C MET A 128 22.40 -1.67 11.21
N GLN A 129 22.31 -2.20 12.44
CA GLN A 129 22.05 -3.62 12.71
C GLN A 129 20.57 -4.00 12.49
N CYS A 130 20.28 -5.22 12.01
CA CYS A 130 18.91 -5.67 11.67
C CYS A 130 17.91 -5.49 12.83
N ALA A 131 18.20 -6.03 14.01
CA ALA A 131 17.32 -5.91 15.17
C ALA A 131 17.22 -4.45 15.66
N TYR A 132 18.31 -3.69 15.61
CA TYR A 132 18.31 -2.29 16.02
C TYR A 132 17.47 -1.42 15.06
N PHE A 133 17.51 -1.69 13.76
CA PHE A 133 16.64 -1.06 12.76
C PHE A 133 15.17 -1.30 13.08
N ILE A 134 14.78 -2.56 13.30
CA ILE A 134 13.39 -2.90 13.61
C ILE A 134 12.92 -2.23 14.90
N HIS A 135 13.71 -2.24 15.97
CA HIS A 135 13.38 -1.52 17.20
C HIS A 135 13.23 -0.01 16.96
N THR A 136 14.15 0.58 16.20
CA THR A 136 14.09 2.01 15.85
C THR A 136 12.83 2.35 15.07
N VAL A 137 12.42 1.52 14.12
CA VAL A 137 11.18 1.71 13.35
C VAL A 137 9.96 1.73 14.26
N TYR A 138 9.85 0.76 15.15
CA TYR A 138 8.73 0.64 16.09
C TYR A 138 8.74 1.76 17.14
N GLU A 139 9.90 2.17 17.62
CA GLU A 139 10.08 3.33 18.52
C GLU A 139 9.65 4.64 17.84
N VAL A 140 10.12 4.88 16.61
CA VAL A 140 9.75 6.08 15.84
C VAL A 140 8.26 6.12 15.53
N ALA A 141 7.62 4.97 15.38
CA ALA A 141 6.19 4.85 15.19
C ALA A 141 5.34 4.98 16.48
N ASP A 142 5.94 5.27 17.65
CA ASP A 142 5.27 5.27 18.97
C ASP A 142 4.65 3.92 19.35
N HIS A 143 5.26 2.83 18.91
CA HIS A 143 4.81 1.47 19.15
C HIS A 143 6.00 0.57 19.52
N PRO A 144 6.75 0.83 20.61
CA PRO A 144 7.95 0.04 20.94
C PRO A 144 7.66 -1.46 21.03
N LEU A 145 8.62 -2.28 20.61
CA LEU A 145 8.50 -3.74 20.71
C LEU A 145 8.54 -4.19 22.18
N PRO A 146 7.80 -5.25 22.57
CA PRO A 146 7.68 -5.65 23.97
C PRO A 146 8.98 -6.13 24.64
N ALA A 147 9.93 -6.61 23.85
CA ALA A 147 11.22 -7.11 24.32
C ALA A 147 12.27 -7.05 23.20
N SER A 148 13.54 -7.14 23.58
CA SER A 148 14.67 -7.27 22.67
C SER A 148 15.43 -8.57 22.93
N SER A 149 16.15 -9.03 21.91
CA SER A 149 17.05 -10.19 21.98
C SER A 149 18.45 -9.79 21.53
N PRO A 150 19.53 -10.32 22.14
CA PRO A 150 20.91 -10.08 21.71
C PRO A 150 21.21 -10.58 20.28
N THR A 151 20.47 -11.59 19.82
CA THR A 151 20.56 -12.12 18.46
C THR A 151 19.20 -12.09 17.79
N ALA A 152 19.17 -11.98 16.46
CA ALA A 152 17.92 -11.96 15.69
C ALA A 152 17.15 -13.30 15.80
N ILE A 153 17.84 -14.44 15.76
CA ILE A 153 17.20 -15.75 15.98
C ILE A 153 16.64 -15.90 17.40
N GLY A 154 17.18 -15.17 18.38
CA GLY A 154 16.68 -15.19 19.74
C GLY A 154 15.26 -14.62 19.88
N TYR A 155 14.75 -13.82 18.93
CA TYR A 155 13.32 -13.45 18.92
C TYR A 155 12.41 -14.67 18.75
N TRP A 156 12.91 -15.75 18.13
CA TRP A 156 12.19 -17.00 17.95
C TRP A 156 12.43 -17.99 19.09
N ASN A 157 13.69 -18.15 19.51
CA ASN A 157 14.13 -19.24 20.40
C ASN A 157 14.21 -18.86 21.89
N ASN A 158 14.19 -17.58 22.25
CA ASN A 158 14.26 -17.16 23.64
C ASN A 158 12.86 -17.09 24.27
N GLU A 159 12.59 -17.97 25.24
CA GLU A 159 11.28 -18.08 25.88
C GLU A 159 10.84 -16.82 26.62
N ASN A 160 11.77 -16.05 27.20
CA ASN A 160 11.45 -14.80 27.89
C ASN A 160 10.99 -13.73 26.89
N VAL A 161 11.67 -13.64 25.74
CA VAL A 161 11.28 -12.74 24.65
C VAL A 161 9.92 -13.17 24.10
N ARG A 162 9.75 -14.47 23.83
CA ARG A 162 8.50 -15.05 23.34
C ARG A 162 7.31 -14.75 24.28
N SER A 163 7.50 -14.99 25.57
CA SER A 163 6.51 -14.71 26.61
C SER A 163 6.15 -13.22 26.68
N ALA A 164 7.15 -12.33 26.58
CA ALA A 164 6.92 -10.88 26.55
C ALA A 164 6.05 -10.46 25.35
N PHE A 165 6.37 -10.95 24.15
CA PHE A 165 5.56 -10.68 22.94
C PHE A 165 4.13 -11.22 23.07
N GLN A 166 3.98 -12.47 23.52
CA GLN A 166 2.68 -13.12 23.68
C GLN A 166 1.79 -12.41 24.71
N SER A 167 2.35 -11.95 25.82
CA SER A 167 1.61 -11.17 26.83
C SER A 167 1.07 -9.84 26.28
N HIS A 168 1.66 -9.32 25.20
CA HIS A 168 1.22 -8.12 24.48
C HIS A 168 0.40 -8.45 23.22
N GLY A 169 -0.14 -9.66 23.12
CA GLY A 169 -1.08 -10.08 22.07
C GLY A 169 -0.43 -10.48 20.75
N TRP A 170 0.91 -10.60 20.69
CA TRP A 170 1.60 -11.08 19.50
C TRP A 170 1.55 -12.61 19.42
N LYS A 171 1.50 -13.13 18.19
CA LYS A 171 1.42 -14.57 17.91
C LYS A 171 2.62 -15.01 17.08
N TYR A 172 3.13 -16.19 17.38
CA TYR A 172 4.20 -16.80 16.61
C TYR A 172 3.61 -17.81 15.64
N ILE A 173 3.92 -17.66 14.35
CA ILE A 173 3.38 -18.49 13.28
C ILE A 173 4.54 -19.10 12.51
N ASP A 174 4.66 -20.43 12.59
CA ASP A 174 5.70 -21.15 11.86
C ASP A 174 5.55 -20.96 10.34
N ASN A 175 6.68 -20.99 9.63
CA ASN A 175 6.68 -20.89 8.17
C ASN A 175 5.79 -21.99 7.55
N GLY A 176 4.96 -21.62 6.55
CA GLY A 176 3.96 -22.54 5.97
C GLY A 176 2.69 -22.75 6.81
N LYS A 177 2.57 -22.16 8.00
CA LYS A 177 1.35 -22.27 8.84
C LYS A 177 0.43 -21.06 8.77
N GLY A 178 0.85 -19.99 8.09
CA GLY A 178 0.03 -18.80 7.89
C GLY A 178 0.62 -17.88 6.83
N VAL A 179 -0.18 -16.89 6.43
CA VAL A 179 0.27 -15.82 5.53
C VAL A 179 0.76 -14.66 6.40
N PRO A 180 1.99 -14.16 6.20
CA PRO A 180 2.46 -12.97 6.88
C PRO A 180 1.55 -11.76 6.59
N SER A 181 1.60 -10.74 7.43
CA SER A 181 0.86 -9.50 7.22
C SER A 181 1.75 -8.29 7.50
N PRO A 182 1.44 -7.10 6.97
CA PRO A 182 2.24 -5.89 7.20
C PRO A 182 2.46 -5.63 8.70
N GLY A 183 3.71 -5.33 9.06
CA GLY A 183 4.20 -5.19 10.42
C GLY A 183 4.79 -6.48 11.00
N ASP A 184 4.50 -7.66 10.44
CA ASP A 184 4.99 -8.91 11.02
C ASP A 184 6.52 -8.98 11.01
N LEU A 185 7.10 -9.52 12.09
CA LEU A 185 8.54 -9.71 12.22
C LEU A 185 8.93 -11.09 11.69
N VAL A 186 9.56 -11.15 10.53
CA VAL A 186 10.08 -12.39 9.94
C VAL A 186 11.41 -12.72 10.60
N ILE A 187 11.52 -13.92 11.16
CA ILE A 187 12.74 -14.39 11.82
C ILE A 187 13.41 -15.46 10.97
N LEU A 188 14.71 -15.31 10.76
CA LEU A 188 15.56 -16.26 10.07
C LEU A 188 16.62 -16.86 10.99
N ASP A 189 16.81 -18.16 10.86
CA ASP A 189 17.99 -18.84 11.38
C ASP A 189 19.15 -18.75 10.39
N GLY A 190 20.36 -18.63 10.94
CA GLY A 190 21.57 -18.48 10.14
C GLY A 190 22.11 -19.83 9.64
N PRO A 191 23.13 -19.79 8.76
CA PRO A 191 23.65 -20.99 8.10
C PRO A 191 24.41 -21.95 9.01
N THR A 192 24.89 -21.46 10.14
CA THR A 192 25.77 -22.20 11.04
C THR A 192 25.20 -22.20 12.45
N PRO A 193 25.35 -23.29 13.22
CA PRO A 193 24.95 -23.33 14.62
C PRO A 193 25.53 -22.14 15.40
N GLY A 194 24.66 -21.42 16.13
CA GLY A 194 25.06 -20.25 16.91
C GLY A 194 25.19 -18.94 16.11
N ALA A 195 24.86 -18.93 14.82
CA ALA A 195 24.74 -17.68 14.06
C ALA A 195 23.67 -16.76 14.67
N ALA A 196 23.84 -15.45 14.53
CA ALA A 196 22.91 -14.48 15.09
C ALA A 196 21.51 -14.51 14.44
N GLY A 197 21.35 -15.18 13.28
CA GLY A 197 20.14 -15.14 12.47
C GLY A 197 19.94 -13.80 11.76
N HIS A 198 18.71 -13.54 11.31
CA HIS A 198 18.30 -12.24 10.76
C HIS A 198 16.84 -11.95 11.10
N ILE A 199 16.48 -10.66 11.15
CA ILE A 199 15.12 -10.19 11.38
C ILE A 199 14.79 -9.11 10.36
N ALA A 200 13.63 -9.24 9.74
CA ALA A 200 13.07 -8.27 8.81
C ALA A 200 11.60 -7.99 9.17
N MET A 201 11.04 -6.89 8.70
CA MET A 201 9.63 -6.57 8.90
C MET A 201 8.89 -6.60 7.58
N VAL A 202 7.74 -7.29 7.56
CA VAL A 202 6.85 -7.32 6.39
C VAL A 202 6.26 -5.94 6.17
N VAL A 203 6.33 -5.46 4.93
CA VAL A 203 5.73 -4.21 4.50
C VAL A 203 4.68 -4.41 3.41
N GLY A 204 4.60 -5.59 2.79
CA GLY A 204 3.51 -5.93 1.87
C GLY A 204 3.47 -7.40 1.54
N VAL A 205 2.31 -7.89 1.10
CA VAL A 205 2.12 -9.30 0.73
C VAL A 205 1.21 -9.42 -0.50
N ASP A 206 1.79 -9.97 -1.56
CA ASP A 206 1.09 -10.48 -2.73
C ASP A 206 0.60 -11.91 -2.48
N ALA A 207 -0.69 -12.14 -2.68
CA ALA A 207 -1.24 -13.49 -2.65
C ALA A 207 -0.83 -14.27 -3.92
N ALA A 208 -0.61 -15.57 -3.78
CA ALA A 208 -0.47 -16.47 -4.93
C ALA A 208 -1.74 -16.45 -5.80
N GLN A 209 -1.58 -16.32 -7.12
CA GLN A 209 -2.69 -16.23 -8.08
C GLN A 209 -2.43 -17.10 -9.30
N GLY A 210 -3.48 -17.71 -9.86
CA GLY A 210 -3.42 -18.36 -11.17
C GLY A 210 -2.43 -19.52 -11.31
N GLY A 211 -1.98 -20.13 -10.19
CA GLY A 211 -0.95 -21.17 -10.19
C GLY A 211 0.49 -20.65 -10.03
N SER A 212 0.69 -19.34 -9.92
CA SER A 212 1.97 -18.71 -9.60
C SER A 212 2.07 -18.37 -8.12
N ASP A 213 3.29 -18.49 -7.57
CA ASP A 213 3.62 -18.03 -6.22
C ASP A 213 3.39 -16.50 -6.10
N GLY A 214 2.98 -16.05 -4.92
CA GLY A 214 2.94 -14.64 -4.55
C GLY A 214 4.28 -14.16 -4.01
N TYR A 215 4.30 -13.00 -3.34
CA TYR A 215 5.52 -12.42 -2.78
C TYR A 215 5.28 -11.78 -1.41
N VAL A 216 6.29 -11.83 -0.54
CA VAL A 216 6.34 -11.03 0.70
C VAL A 216 7.41 -9.95 0.51
N TYR A 217 7.02 -8.69 0.68
CA TYR A 217 7.90 -7.52 0.65
C TYR A 217 8.30 -7.16 2.07
N MET A 218 9.59 -6.91 2.28
CA MET A 218 10.15 -6.69 3.62
C MET A 218 11.11 -5.51 3.63
N VAL A 219 11.16 -4.85 4.78
CA VAL A 219 12.20 -3.89 5.11
C VAL A 219 13.18 -4.43 6.16
N GLN A 220 14.44 -4.04 6.04
CA GLN A 220 15.52 -4.52 6.92
C GLN A 220 16.74 -3.59 6.95
N ALA A 221 17.69 -3.94 7.81
CA ALA A 221 19.06 -3.42 7.78
C ALA A 221 20.07 -4.55 8.07
N ASN A 222 21.37 -4.28 7.93
CA ASN A 222 22.46 -5.26 8.07
C ASN A 222 22.41 -6.48 7.14
N ALA A 223 21.77 -6.40 5.98
CA ALA A 223 21.86 -7.42 4.94
C ALA A 223 21.75 -6.78 3.54
N PRO A 224 22.16 -7.46 2.45
CA PRO A 224 22.04 -6.94 1.08
C PRO A 224 20.57 -6.83 0.62
N ASN A 225 20.34 -6.20 -0.53
CA ASN A 225 19.03 -6.01 -1.16
C ASN A 225 18.05 -5.16 -0.34
N ASN A 226 18.56 -4.17 0.40
CA ASN A 226 17.74 -3.01 0.78
C ASN A 226 17.40 -2.24 -0.50
N TYR A 227 16.33 -1.44 -0.45
CA TYR A 227 15.87 -0.55 -1.53
C TYR A 227 16.93 -0.23 -2.61
N VAL A 228 16.80 -0.86 -3.79
CA VAL A 228 17.69 -0.60 -4.94
C VAL A 228 16.99 0.33 -5.93
N LYS A 229 17.63 1.45 -6.28
CA LYS A 229 17.12 2.38 -7.28
C LYS A 229 17.64 2.00 -8.67
N ASN A 230 16.91 1.16 -9.42
CA ASN A 230 17.21 0.94 -10.83
C ASN A 230 16.27 1.74 -11.74
N ALA A 231 16.82 2.66 -12.54
CA ALA A 231 16.08 3.51 -13.47
C ALA A 231 15.37 2.73 -14.59
N ALA A 232 15.75 1.46 -14.83
CA ALA A 232 15.15 0.62 -15.85
C ALA A 232 14.03 -0.31 -15.34
N THR A 233 13.90 -0.55 -14.02
CA THR A 233 13.03 -1.62 -13.49
C THR A 233 12.31 -1.31 -12.17
N HIS A 234 11.99 -0.04 -11.90
CA HIS A 234 11.26 0.37 -10.68
C HIS A 234 11.97 -0.04 -9.36
N LEU A 235 11.39 0.39 -8.24
CA LEU A 235 11.95 0.30 -6.89
C LEU A 235 11.66 -1.08 -6.29
N THR A 236 12.67 -1.86 -5.91
CA THR A 236 12.46 -3.16 -5.26
C THR A 236 12.96 -3.16 -3.81
N PHE A 237 12.04 -3.35 -2.87
CA PHE A 237 12.37 -3.83 -1.53
C PHE A 237 12.82 -5.29 -1.62
N MET A 238 13.39 -5.81 -0.54
CA MET A 238 13.58 -7.25 -0.41
C MET A 238 12.22 -7.94 -0.57
N ARG A 239 12.10 -8.81 -1.59
CA ARG A 239 10.92 -9.63 -1.80
C ARG A 239 11.28 -11.10 -1.90
N TRP A 240 10.49 -11.95 -1.26
CA TRP A 240 10.67 -13.40 -1.30
C TRP A 240 9.40 -14.11 -1.75
N PRO A 241 9.50 -15.19 -2.53
CA PRO A 241 8.33 -15.93 -2.98
C PRO A 241 7.51 -16.48 -1.80
N LEU A 242 6.18 -16.30 -1.89
CA LEU A 242 5.19 -16.90 -1.02
C LEU A 242 4.40 -17.92 -1.82
N THR A 243 4.61 -19.19 -1.53
CA THR A 243 3.92 -20.26 -2.24
C THR A 243 2.42 -20.28 -1.93
N SER A 244 1.65 -20.95 -2.78
CA SER A 244 0.21 -21.17 -2.54
C SER A 244 -0.10 -21.95 -1.24
N ASP A 245 0.85 -22.77 -0.75
CA ASP A 245 0.78 -23.42 0.57
C ASP A 245 1.30 -22.54 1.73
N LYS A 246 1.47 -21.23 1.47
CA LYS A 246 1.84 -20.20 2.46
C LYS A 246 3.26 -20.34 3.00
N TYR A 247 4.11 -21.06 2.28
CA TYR A 247 5.50 -21.23 2.62
C TYR A 247 6.33 -20.11 2.00
N MET A 248 7.04 -19.36 2.85
CA MET A 248 7.94 -18.30 2.39
C MET A 248 9.31 -18.90 2.07
N LYS A 249 9.72 -18.79 0.81
CA LYS A 249 11.03 -19.27 0.34
C LYS A 249 12.07 -18.19 0.58
N SER A 250 13.03 -18.46 1.45
CA SER A 250 14.20 -17.57 1.63
C SER A 250 14.89 -17.35 0.29
N GLY A 251 15.07 -16.10 -0.13
CA GLY A 251 15.92 -15.74 -1.26
C GLY A 251 17.42 -15.90 -0.95
N TRP A 252 17.77 -16.22 0.30
CA TRP A 252 19.14 -16.49 0.72
C TRP A 252 19.30 -17.98 0.98
N SER A 253 20.09 -18.65 0.12
CA SER A 253 20.31 -20.10 0.12
C SER A 253 20.83 -20.70 1.44
N HIS A 254 21.30 -19.84 2.33
CA HIS A 254 21.98 -20.19 3.59
C HIS A 254 21.18 -19.76 4.82
N TYR A 255 19.97 -19.21 4.65
CA TYR A 255 19.11 -18.80 5.75
C TYR A 255 17.79 -19.54 5.68
N THR A 256 17.33 -19.99 6.84
CA THR A 256 16.04 -20.68 6.98
C THR A 256 15.04 -19.74 7.61
N VAL A 257 13.91 -19.50 6.94
CA VAL A 257 12.79 -18.77 7.53
C VAL A 257 12.14 -19.66 8.58
N MET A 258 12.22 -19.25 9.85
CA MET A 258 11.59 -19.97 10.95
C MET A 258 10.07 -19.76 10.95
N GLY A 259 9.67 -18.52 10.71
CA GLY A 259 8.29 -18.07 10.74
C GLY A 259 8.23 -16.58 10.98
N PHE A 260 7.11 -16.11 11.51
CA PHE A 260 6.90 -14.69 11.77
C PHE A 260 6.14 -14.43 13.08
N ILE A 261 6.43 -13.28 13.68
CA ILE A 261 5.79 -12.78 14.89
C ILE A 261 4.74 -11.75 14.46
N ASN A 262 3.48 -12.10 14.64
CA ASN A 262 2.33 -11.41 14.10
C ASN A 262 1.59 -10.61 15.17
N ASN A 263 1.17 -9.39 14.81
CA ASN A 263 0.17 -8.64 15.55
C ASN A 263 -0.95 -8.21 14.60
N GLN A 264 -1.99 -9.04 14.50
CA GLN A 264 -3.09 -8.81 13.57
C GLN A 264 -3.83 -7.48 13.80
N THR A 265 -3.89 -6.99 15.04
CA THR A 265 -4.53 -5.70 15.35
C THR A 265 -3.74 -4.54 14.77
N LEU A 266 -2.42 -4.52 14.99
CA LEU A 266 -1.53 -3.52 14.43
C LEU A 266 -1.44 -3.63 12.91
N SER A 267 -1.36 -4.85 12.38
CA SER A 267 -1.34 -5.09 10.95
C SER A 267 -2.58 -4.53 10.23
N ARG A 268 -3.78 -4.74 10.79
CA ARG A 268 -5.02 -4.13 10.28
C ARG A 268 -5.04 -2.62 10.40
N LYS A 269 -4.44 -2.07 11.47
CA LYS A 269 -4.33 -0.62 11.67
C LYS A 269 -3.43 0.02 10.61
N TRP A 270 -2.32 -0.64 10.27
CA TRP A 270 -1.29 -0.08 9.40
C TRP A 270 -1.50 -0.35 7.92
N GLY A 271 -2.15 -1.47 7.58
CA GLY A 271 -2.44 -1.85 6.20
C GLY A 271 -1.20 -2.23 5.40
N ASP A 272 -1.44 -2.70 4.18
CA ASP A 272 -0.40 -3.02 3.21
C ASP A 272 -0.17 -1.80 2.31
N PRO A 273 0.93 -1.03 2.41
CA PRO A 273 1.20 0.10 1.53
C PRO A 273 1.38 -0.27 0.05
N PHE A 274 1.66 -1.54 -0.31
CA PHE A 274 1.75 -2.01 -1.70
C PHE A 274 0.36 -2.37 -2.24
N HIS A 275 -0.48 -3.01 -1.42
CA HIS A 275 -1.82 -3.47 -1.81
C HIS A 275 -2.94 -2.75 -1.09
N ALA A 276 -2.70 -1.46 -0.82
CA ALA A 276 -3.44 -0.64 0.12
C ALA A 276 -4.93 -0.93 0.04
N SER A 277 -5.44 -1.63 1.07
CA SER A 277 -6.75 -2.30 1.15
C SER A 277 -7.76 -1.64 0.24
N SER A 278 -8.24 -2.31 -0.82
CA SER A 278 -9.16 -1.88 -1.90
C SER A 278 -9.58 -0.39 -1.98
N GLY A 279 -10.00 0.25 -0.90
CA GLY A 279 -10.14 1.69 -0.73
C GLY A 279 -8.87 2.57 -0.83
N SER A 280 -7.66 2.12 -0.48
CA SER A 280 -6.44 2.94 -0.61
C SER A 280 -5.78 2.82 -1.98
N ASP A 281 -5.85 1.65 -2.63
CA ASP A 281 -5.59 1.46 -4.06
C ASP A 281 -6.55 2.31 -4.91
N ILE A 282 -7.84 2.31 -4.57
CA ILE A 282 -8.84 3.17 -5.23
C ILE A 282 -8.46 4.65 -5.11
N ARG A 283 -8.13 5.11 -3.90
CA ARG A 283 -7.74 6.51 -3.67
C ARG A 283 -6.45 6.87 -4.42
N ALA A 284 -5.45 6.00 -4.42
CA ALA A 284 -4.21 6.19 -5.16
C ALA A 284 -4.47 6.29 -6.68
N LYS A 285 -5.29 5.39 -7.23
CA LYS A 285 -5.71 5.42 -8.66
C LYS A 285 -6.46 6.69 -9.03
N ILE A 286 -7.36 7.16 -8.17
CA ILE A 286 -8.06 8.45 -8.35
C ILE A 286 -7.06 9.60 -8.42
N VAL A 287 -6.15 9.67 -7.45
CA VAL A 287 -5.14 10.74 -7.37
C VAL A 287 -4.18 10.69 -8.55
N ALA A 288 -3.72 9.50 -8.93
CA ALA A 288 -2.83 9.30 -10.07
C ALA A 288 -3.49 9.73 -11.40
N ALA A 289 -4.76 9.38 -11.59
CA ALA A 289 -5.54 9.82 -12.75
C ALA A 289 -5.66 11.35 -12.82
N ALA A 290 -5.98 12.00 -11.70
CA ALA A 290 -6.08 13.46 -11.63
C ALA A 290 -4.73 14.14 -11.93
N ARG A 291 -3.63 13.66 -11.33
CA ARG A 291 -2.28 14.19 -11.56
C ARG A 291 -1.82 14.00 -13.01
N LYS A 292 -2.18 12.88 -13.64
CA LYS A 292 -1.86 12.59 -15.04
C LYS A 292 -2.51 13.60 -15.99
N GLU A 293 -3.79 13.92 -15.79
CA GLU A 293 -4.50 14.91 -16.62
C GLU A 293 -3.99 16.34 -16.38
N TYR A 294 -3.65 16.68 -15.13
CA TYR A 294 -2.99 17.94 -14.82
C TYR A 294 -1.62 18.05 -15.51
N ALA A 295 -0.79 17.00 -15.44
CA ALA A 295 0.53 16.97 -16.09
C ALA A 295 0.43 17.04 -17.63
N ARG A 296 -0.65 16.50 -18.21
CA ARG A 296 -0.97 16.64 -19.64
C ARG A 296 -1.42 18.05 -20.03
N GLY A 297 -1.75 18.92 -19.06
CA GLY A 297 -2.24 20.27 -19.32
C GLY A 297 -3.57 20.29 -20.06
N VAL A 298 -4.47 19.35 -19.75
CA VAL A 298 -5.76 19.25 -20.42
C VAL A 298 -6.57 20.54 -20.22
N HIS A 299 -7.06 21.08 -21.32
CA HIS A 299 -7.87 22.29 -21.41
C HIS A 299 -8.98 22.10 -22.42
N GLU A 300 -9.97 22.98 -22.37
CA GLU A 300 -11.07 22.97 -23.31
C GLU A 300 -10.60 23.13 -24.76
N THR A 301 -11.19 22.36 -25.68
CA THR A 301 -10.93 22.45 -27.13
C THR A 301 -11.98 23.29 -27.87
N GLY A 302 -12.98 23.77 -27.15
CA GLY A 302 -14.10 24.61 -27.57
C GLY A 302 -14.95 24.90 -26.32
N VAL A 303 -15.98 25.73 -26.40
CA VAL A 303 -16.77 26.14 -25.22
C VAL A 303 -17.27 24.92 -24.45
N ASN A 304 -16.73 24.69 -23.25
CA ASN A 304 -17.03 23.55 -22.37
C ASN A 304 -16.72 22.15 -22.96
N CYS A 305 -16.04 22.07 -24.10
CA CYS A 305 -15.70 20.79 -24.72
C CYS A 305 -14.47 20.16 -24.07
N ASN A 306 -14.64 18.94 -23.57
CA ASN A 306 -13.68 18.23 -22.72
C ASN A 306 -13.63 16.74 -23.10
N PRO A 307 -12.57 15.99 -22.72
CA PRO A 307 -12.45 14.56 -23.06
C PRO A 307 -13.25 13.62 -22.14
N TYR A 308 -13.93 14.13 -21.12
CA TYR A 308 -14.55 13.32 -20.06
C TYR A 308 -16.06 13.11 -20.25
N GLY A 309 -16.70 13.86 -21.16
CA GLY A 309 -18.13 13.80 -21.44
C GLY A 309 -18.57 14.77 -22.55
N PRO A 310 -19.87 15.13 -22.61
CA PRO A 310 -20.38 16.11 -23.58
C PRO A 310 -19.82 17.52 -23.32
N CYS A 311 -20.00 18.44 -24.28
CA CYS A 311 -19.60 19.85 -24.13
C CYS A 311 -20.54 20.58 -23.17
N GLU A 312 -20.21 20.54 -21.88
CA GLU A 312 -20.92 21.17 -20.78
C GLU A 312 -19.94 21.43 -19.62
N GLU A 313 -20.35 22.15 -18.58
CA GLU A 313 -19.50 22.37 -17.41
C GLU A 313 -19.01 21.02 -16.85
N TRP A 314 -17.70 20.82 -16.84
CA TRP A 314 -17.14 19.46 -16.79
C TRP A 314 -16.33 19.16 -15.53
N CYS A 315 -16.45 19.99 -14.48
CA CYS A 315 -15.83 19.71 -13.17
C CYS A 315 -16.29 18.36 -12.61
N ALA A 316 -17.60 18.07 -12.65
CA ALA A 316 -18.18 16.81 -12.20
C ALA A 316 -17.85 15.64 -13.13
N LEU A 317 -17.82 15.87 -14.45
CA LEU A 317 -17.41 14.87 -15.44
C LEU A 317 -15.96 14.43 -15.21
N PHE A 318 -15.05 15.38 -14.98
CA PHE A 318 -13.66 15.11 -14.64
C PHE A 318 -13.54 14.32 -13.34
N ALA A 319 -14.17 14.79 -12.25
CA ALA A 319 -14.16 14.08 -10.98
C ALA A 319 -14.70 12.65 -11.12
N SER A 320 -15.77 12.44 -11.92
CA SER A 320 -16.35 11.12 -12.16
C SER A 320 -15.41 10.23 -12.94
N TRP A 321 -14.74 10.81 -13.94
CA TRP A 321 -13.75 10.11 -14.75
C TRP A 321 -12.57 9.64 -13.89
N THR A 322 -12.08 10.44 -12.95
CA THR A 322 -10.98 10.02 -12.05
C THR A 322 -11.39 8.82 -11.18
N TRP A 323 -12.62 8.83 -10.65
CA TRP A 323 -13.18 7.71 -9.89
C TRP A 323 -13.38 6.45 -10.76
N ARG A 324 -13.75 6.60 -12.04
CA ARG A 324 -13.79 5.49 -12.98
C ARG A 324 -12.43 4.87 -13.25
N GLN A 325 -11.33 5.64 -13.24
CA GLN A 325 -9.98 5.08 -13.39
C GLN A 325 -9.61 4.15 -12.24
N ALA A 326 -10.25 4.31 -11.08
CA ALA A 326 -10.14 3.42 -9.94
C ALA A 326 -11.17 2.27 -9.95
N GLY A 327 -11.90 2.05 -11.04
CA GLY A 327 -12.89 0.98 -11.17
C GLY A 327 -14.24 1.27 -10.51
N ILE A 328 -14.48 2.49 -10.03
CA ILE A 328 -15.79 2.89 -9.48
C ILE A 328 -16.75 3.16 -10.64
N ASN A 329 -17.85 2.41 -10.70
CA ASN A 329 -18.87 2.62 -11.72
C ASN A 329 -19.73 3.86 -11.39
N ILE A 330 -19.29 5.02 -11.87
CA ILE A 330 -19.95 6.32 -11.65
C ILE A 330 -19.94 7.17 -12.94
N ASN A 331 -20.99 7.95 -13.14
CA ASN A 331 -21.08 8.93 -14.22
C ASN A 331 -21.95 10.12 -13.77
N ILE A 332 -21.37 11.03 -13.00
CA ILE A 332 -22.05 12.22 -12.51
C ILE A 332 -21.55 13.43 -13.31
N ALA A 333 -22.47 14.07 -14.02
CA ALA A 333 -22.21 15.32 -14.73
C ALA A 333 -22.69 16.57 -13.96
N TYR A 334 -23.48 16.39 -12.91
CA TYR A 334 -24.09 17.48 -12.15
C TYR A 334 -23.63 17.46 -10.69
N VAL A 335 -23.07 18.58 -10.20
CA VAL A 335 -22.38 18.66 -8.90
C VAL A 335 -23.23 18.20 -7.71
N PRO A 336 -24.50 18.63 -7.52
CA PRO A 336 -25.34 18.14 -6.42
C PRO A 336 -25.45 16.61 -6.32
N ASN A 337 -25.39 15.89 -7.44
CA ASN A 337 -25.52 14.44 -7.45
C ASN A 337 -24.34 13.74 -6.73
N TYR A 338 -23.21 14.40 -6.51
CA TYR A 338 -22.13 13.85 -5.67
C TYR A 338 -22.56 13.69 -4.22
N GLN A 339 -23.29 14.67 -3.68
CA GLN A 339 -23.81 14.57 -2.32
C GLN A 339 -24.84 13.45 -2.22
N ASP A 340 -25.77 13.38 -3.19
CA ASP A 340 -26.76 12.29 -3.28
C ASP A 340 -26.08 10.92 -3.37
N TYR A 341 -25.01 10.82 -4.16
CA TYR A 341 -24.20 9.62 -4.25
C TYR A 341 -23.59 9.27 -2.89
N GLY A 342 -22.96 10.24 -2.22
CA GLY A 342 -22.37 10.05 -0.90
C GLY A 342 -23.38 9.59 0.14
N GLN A 343 -24.59 10.17 0.15
CA GLN A 343 -25.67 9.75 1.05
C GLN A 343 -26.12 8.31 0.75
N LYS A 344 -26.37 8.01 -0.52
CA LYS A 344 -26.84 6.69 -0.97
C LYS A 344 -25.83 5.58 -0.68
N HIS A 345 -24.54 5.87 -0.82
CA HIS A 345 -23.46 4.89 -0.65
C HIS A 345 -22.83 4.92 0.75
N GLY A 346 -23.32 5.78 1.66
CA GLY A 346 -22.79 5.91 3.02
C GLY A 346 -21.37 6.48 3.09
N THR A 347 -20.96 7.24 2.08
CA THR A 347 -19.61 7.82 1.93
C THR A 347 -19.57 9.34 2.08
N LEU A 348 -20.71 10.00 2.32
CA LEU A 348 -20.76 11.41 2.68
C LEU A 348 -20.19 11.62 4.10
N HIS A 349 -19.25 12.54 4.25
CA HIS A 349 -18.67 12.86 5.55
C HIS A 349 -19.68 13.59 6.45
N LYS A 350 -19.55 13.39 7.77
CA LYS A 350 -20.25 14.21 8.77
C LYS A 350 -19.52 15.54 8.94
N GLY A 351 -19.79 16.49 8.04
CA GLY A 351 -19.08 17.76 7.94
C GLY A 351 -17.78 17.66 7.16
N LEU A 352 -16.86 18.61 7.38
CA LEU A 352 -15.61 18.74 6.61
C LEU A 352 -14.39 18.10 7.28
N SER A 353 -14.59 17.28 8.31
CA SER A 353 -13.48 16.65 9.04
C SER A 353 -12.89 15.46 8.30
N ASN A 354 -11.60 15.19 8.55
CA ASN A 354 -10.85 14.03 8.06
C ASN A 354 -10.86 13.88 6.51
N PRO A 355 -10.51 14.94 5.74
CA PRO A 355 -10.31 14.81 4.31
C PRO A 355 -9.19 13.80 4.01
N GLN A 356 -9.32 13.06 2.92
CA GLN A 356 -8.31 12.15 2.43
C GLN A 356 -8.06 12.37 0.93
N PRO A 357 -6.83 12.14 0.44
CA PRO A 357 -6.60 12.04 -1.00
C PRO A 357 -7.56 11.04 -1.65
N GLY A 358 -8.08 11.41 -2.83
CA GLY A 358 -9.10 10.67 -3.58
C GLY A 358 -10.55 11.04 -3.23
N ASP A 359 -10.79 11.78 -2.14
CA ASP A 359 -12.14 12.31 -1.85
C ASP A 359 -12.57 13.34 -2.91
N ALA A 360 -13.87 13.35 -3.21
CA ALA A 360 -14.51 14.44 -3.93
C ALA A 360 -14.90 15.53 -2.92
N ILE A 361 -14.45 16.76 -3.15
CA ILE A 361 -14.80 17.93 -2.35
C ILE A 361 -15.75 18.81 -3.16
N ILE A 362 -16.89 19.16 -2.56
CA ILE A 362 -17.95 19.94 -3.20
C ILE A 362 -17.91 21.36 -2.63
N PHE A 363 -18.04 22.35 -3.50
CA PHE A 363 -17.99 23.77 -3.15
C PHE A 363 -19.30 24.50 -3.46
N HIS A 364 -19.45 25.65 -2.82
CA HIS A 364 -20.51 26.61 -3.09
C HIS A 364 -19.95 28.03 -3.16
N THR A 365 -20.70 28.95 -3.80
CA THR A 365 -20.43 30.40 -3.73
C THR A 365 -21.51 31.08 -2.89
N PRO A 366 -21.29 32.31 -2.38
CA PRO A 366 -22.33 33.04 -1.68
C PRO A 366 -23.60 33.20 -2.55
N GLY A 367 -24.74 32.71 -2.06
CA GLY A 367 -26.02 32.78 -2.76
C GLY A 367 -26.32 31.61 -3.71
N HIS A 368 -25.37 30.69 -3.94
CA HIS A 368 -25.54 29.51 -4.79
C HIS A 368 -24.87 28.27 -4.17
N SER A 369 -25.66 27.24 -3.88
CA SER A 369 -25.14 25.97 -3.38
C SER A 369 -24.61 25.07 -4.51
N TYR A 370 -23.62 24.23 -4.22
CA TYR A 370 -23.13 23.15 -5.10
C TYR A 370 -22.63 23.62 -6.48
N THR A 371 -21.73 24.59 -6.49
CA THR A 371 -21.24 25.25 -7.72
C THR A 371 -20.07 24.54 -8.38
N HIS A 372 -19.28 23.77 -7.62
CA HIS A 372 -18.07 23.15 -8.13
C HIS A 372 -17.70 21.88 -7.38
N VAL A 373 -16.91 21.00 -8.02
CA VAL A 373 -16.35 19.80 -7.39
C VAL A 373 -14.90 19.59 -7.81
N GLY A 374 -14.06 19.25 -6.84
CA GLY A 374 -12.65 18.91 -7.03
C GLY A 374 -12.31 17.55 -6.44
N ILE A 375 -11.14 17.02 -6.81
CA ILE A 375 -10.56 15.81 -6.20
C ILE A 375 -9.43 16.22 -5.27
N ILE A 376 -9.52 15.89 -3.99
CA ILE A 376 -8.43 16.13 -3.03
C ILE A 376 -7.25 15.23 -3.41
N VAL A 377 -6.06 15.80 -3.58
CA VAL A 377 -4.84 15.06 -3.94
C VAL A 377 -3.74 15.14 -2.89
N GLU A 378 -3.78 16.13 -2.00
CA GLU A 378 -2.85 16.30 -0.88
C GLU A 378 -3.62 16.86 0.33
N VAL A 379 -3.27 16.39 1.53
CA VAL A 379 -3.76 16.91 2.81
C VAL A 379 -2.53 17.19 3.67
N HIS A 380 -2.36 18.45 4.07
CA HIS A 380 -1.23 18.90 4.87
C HIS A 380 -1.48 18.69 6.37
N PRO A 381 -0.42 18.57 7.19
CA PRO A 381 -0.55 18.38 8.64
C PRO A 381 -1.34 19.50 9.37
N ASN A 382 -1.35 20.71 8.81
CA ASN A 382 -2.09 21.85 9.35
C ASN A 382 -3.58 21.88 8.94
N GLY A 383 -4.07 20.84 8.24
CA GLY A 383 -5.45 20.70 7.78
C GLY A 383 -5.76 21.45 6.48
N GLU A 384 -4.76 22.04 5.82
CA GLU A 384 -4.92 22.56 4.46
C GLU A 384 -4.95 21.42 3.45
N VAL A 385 -5.69 21.60 2.37
CA VAL A 385 -5.78 20.62 1.29
C VAL A 385 -5.39 21.24 -0.03
N ILE A 386 -4.99 20.38 -0.95
CA ILE A 386 -4.82 20.70 -2.37
C ILE A 386 -5.73 19.77 -3.15
N SER A 387 -6.45 20.34 -4.11
CA SER A 387 -7.26 19.60 -5.08
C SER A 387 -6.72 19.74 -6.50
N ILE A 388 -7.08 18.77 -7.35
CA ILE A 388 -7.03 18.90 -8.80
C ILE A 388 -8.46 18.90 -9.31
N GLU A 389 -8.77 19.86 -10.17
CA GLU A 389 -10.15 20.19 -10.53
C GLU A 389 -10.26 20.35 -12.05
N GLY A 390 -11.37 19.87 -12.60
CA GLY A 390 -11.72 20.08 -14.00
C GLY A 390 -12.55 21.35 -14.15
N ASN A 391 -12.51 21.94 -15.34
CA ASN A 391 -13.15 23.21 -15.66
C ASN A 391 -12.78 24.37 -14.72
N HIS A 392 -11.64 24.27 -14.05
CA HIS A 392 -11.13 25.37 -13.26
C HIS A 392 -10.34 26.28 -14.20
N ARG A 393 -10.93 27.43 -14.55
CA ARG A 393 -10.39 28.35 -15.59
C ARG A 393 -10.21 27.61 -16.93
N ASP A 394 -11.25 26.89 -17.34
CA ASP A 394 -11.37 26.18 -18.62
C ASP A 394 -10.29 25.09 -18.83
N ARG A 395 -9.71 24.56 -17.74
CA ARG A 395 -8.69 23.50 -17.76
C ARG A 395 -8.69 22.62 -16.53
N VAL A 396 -7.90 21.55 -16.58
CA VAL A 396 -7.52 20.77 -15.41
C VAL A 396 -6.43 21.56 -14.68
N ASP A 397 -6.69 21.91 -13.42
CA ASP A 397 -5.81 22.79 -12.65
C ASP A 397 -5.58 22.28 -11.23
N LYS A 398 -4.42 22.61 -10.66
CA LYS A 398 -4.10 22.37 -9.24
C LYS A 398 -4.55 23.58 -8.43
N VAL A 399 -5.43 23.37 -7.45
CA VAL A 399 -6.02 24.45 -6.63
C VAL A 399 -5.61 24.26 -5.16
N GLY A 400 -5.06 25.32 -4.56
CA GLY A 400 -4.63 25.34 -3.16
C GLY A 400 -3.15 25.67 -2.96
N PRO A 401 -2.63 25.51 -1.73
CA PRO A 401 -3.34 24.99 -0.54
C PRO A 401 -4.45 25.92 -0.04
N TYR A 402 -5.53 25.36 0.52
CA TYR A 402 -6.60 26.12 1.20
C TYR A 402 -7.16 25.36 2.40
N ARG A 403 -7.76 26.09 3.35
CA ARG A 403 -8.46 25.50 4.51
C ARG A 403 -9.90 25.19 4.16
N LEU A 404 -10.39 24.04 4.62
CA LEU A 404 -11.77 23.60 4.36
C LEU A 404 -12.82 24.54 4.98
N ASN A 405 -12.54 25.09 6.16
CA ASN A 405 -13.45 26.01 6.86
C ASN A 405 -13.25 27.48 6.46
N GLY A 406 -12.65 27.74 5.29
CA GLY A 406 -12.31 29.08 4.83
C GLY A 406 -12.69 29.30 3.38
N MET A 407 -12.69 30.57 2.97
CA MET A 407 -12.83 30.95 1.58
C MET A 407 -11.57 30.53 0.81
N ARG A 408 -11.76 29.83 -0.33
CA ARG A 408 -10.68 29.46 -1.26
C ARG A 408 -10.62 30.45 -2.44
N PRO A 409 -9.57 30.38 -3.30
CA PRO A 409 -9.53 31.16 -4.54
C PRO A 409 -10.81 30.96 -5.38
N GLY A 410 -11.40 32.06 -5.86
CA GLY A 410 -12.68 32.01 -6.59
C GLY A 410 -13.92 32.37 -5.75
N ASN A 411 -13.76 32.79 -4.50
CA ASN A 411 -14.86 33.13 -3.57
C ASN A 411 -15.80 31.94 -3.32
N GLU A 412 -15.19 30.77 -3.17
CA GLU A 412 -15.87 29.50 -2.93
C GLU A 412 -15.57 28.95 -1.54
N TYR A 413 -16.51 28.17 -1.01
CA TYR A 413 -16.47 27.57 0.31
C TYR A 413 -16.76 26.08 0.19
N ALA A 414 -16.05 25.24 0.94
CA ALA A 414 -16.32 23.81 0.94
C ALA A 414 -17.66 23.53 1.62
N GLU A 415 -18.55 22.81 0.94
CA GLU A 415 -19.86 22.41 1.45
C GLU A 415 -19.82 21.00 2.02
N ALA A 416 -19.20 20.06 1.30
CA ALA A 416 -19.25 18.64 1.63
C ALA A 416 -18.03 17.88 1.08
N ILE A 417 -17.73 16.75 1.74
CA ILE A 417 -16.72 15.79 1.30
C ILE A 417 -17.38 14.43 1.12
N VAL A 418 -17.11 13.79 -0.01
CA VAL A 418 -17.61 12.46 -0.35
C VAL A 418 -16.44 11.53 -0.63
N SER A 419 -16.35 10.45 0.14
CA SER A 419 -15.35 9.41 -0.05
C SER A 419 -15.71 8.48 -1.23
N PRO A 420 -14.72 7.94 -1.96
CA PRO A 420 -14.95 6.82 -2.86
C PRO A 420 -15.46 5.59 -2.07
N PRO A 421 -16.39 4.79 -2.63
CA PRO A 421 -16.86 3.58 -1.97
C PRO A 421 -15.74 2.53 -1.94
N ILE A 422 -15.54 1.91 -0.78
CA ILE A 422 -14.60 0.80 -0.62
C ILE A 422 -15.33 -0.51 -0.99
N PRO A 423 -14.85 -1.29 -1.97
CA PRO A 423 -15.42 -2.60 -2.28
C PRO A 423 -15.31 -3.50 -1.05
N SER A 424 -16.45 -3.90 -0.50
CA SER A 424 -16.52 -4.90 0.58
C SER A 424 -16.17 -6.28 0.03
N GLY A 425 -14.87 -6.61 0.00
CA GLY A 425 -14.38 -7.93 -0.36
C GLY A 425 -14.38 -8.89 0.83
N GLY A 426 -15.46 -9.62 1.03
CA GLY A 426 -15.46 -10.88 1.78
C GLY A 426 -15.81 -12.02 0.82
N PRO A 427 -15.12 -13.19 0.86
CA PRO A 427 -15.46 -14.34 0.03
C PRO A 427 -16.72 -15.00 0.58
N ASN A 428 -17.89 -14.44 0.24
CA ASN A 428 -19.20 -15.10 0.17
C ASN A 428 -20.30 -14.04 -0.08
N ALA A 429 -20.46 -13.66 -1.34
CA ALA A 429 -21.70 -13.04 -1.81
C ALA A 429 -22.02 -13.47 -3.25
N ILE A 430 -21.97 -14.79 -3.51
CA ILE A 430 -22.91 -15.36 -4.47
C ILE A 430 -24.27 -15.32 -3.78
N LYS A 431 -24.96 -14.17 -3.86
CA LYS A 431 -26.40 -14.13 -3.62
C LYS A 431 -27.08 -14.36 -4.96
N THR A 432 -27.45 -15.62 -5.13
CA THR A 432 -28.51 -16.16 -5.98
C THR A 432 -29.51 -15.12 -6.49
N HIS A 433 -29.79 -15.18 -7.80
CA HIS A 433 -30.98 -14.63 -8.43
C HIS A 433 -32.22 -14.84 -7.55
N GLN A 434 -32.83 -13.75 -7.07
CA GLN A 434 -34.22 -13.74 -6.67
C GLN A 434 -34.91 -12.49 -7.20
N HIS A 435 -36.09 -12.72 -7.75
CA HIS A 435 -36.94 -11.84 -8.50
C HIS A 435 -37.24 -10.49 -7.82
N SER A 436 -37.23 -9.43 -8.63
CA SER A 436 -37.78 -8.11 -8.31
C SER A 436 -39.25 -8.18 -7.89
N PRO A 437 -39.68 -7.42 -6.87
CA PRO A 437 -41.06 -6.95 -6.80
C PRO A 437 -41.19 -5.60 -7.51
N MET A 438 -42.26 -5.51 -8.27
CA MET A 438 -42.71 -4.42 -9.12
C MET A 438 -42.73 -3.05 -8.39
N CYS A 439 -42.24 -2.01 -9.07
CA CYS A 439 -42.67 -0.63 -8.80
C CYS A 439 -43.53 -0.14 -9.97
N LYS A 440 -44.71 0.35 -9.59
CA LYS A 440 -45.85 0.77 -10.40
C LYS A 440 -45.45 1.87 -11.40
N ARG A 441 -45.83 1.72 -12.68
CA ARG A 441 -45.96 2.82 -13.64
C ARG A 441 -47.41 2.97 -14.08
N VAL A 442 -47.85 4.22 -14.05
CA VAL A 442 -49.14 4.77 -14.47
C VAL A 442 -49.29 4.63 -16.00
N PRO A 443 -50.52 4.46 -16.54
CA PRO A 443 -50.74 3.83 -17.84
C PRO A 443 -50.65 4.80 -19.03
N TRP A 444 -49.90 4.40 -20.05
CA TRP A 444 -49.98 4.99 -21.39
C TRP A 444 -50.70 4.02 -22.34
N ARG A 445 -51.82 4.53 -22.90
CA ARG A 445 -52.66 3.88 -23.92
C ARG A 445 -51.85 3.52 -25.17
N ARG A 446 -51.92 2.26 -25.62
CA ARG A 446 -51.89 1.92 -27.05
C ARG A 446 -52.89 0.81 -27.37
N ARG A 447 -53.54 1.00 -28.51
CA ARG A 447 -54.68 0.24 -29.01
C ARG A 447 -54.27 -1.15 -29.48
N ARG A 448 -55.23 -2.04 -29.27
CA ARG A 448 -55.45 -3.40 -29.75
C ARG A 448 -55.33 -3.49 -31.28
N VAL A 449 -54.44 -4.36 -31.77
CA VAL A 449 -54.57 -5.05 -33.07
C VAL A 449 -54.13 -6.50 -32.83
N LEU A 450 -55.06 -7.29 -32.32
CA LEU A 450 -55.09 -8.75 -32.42
C LEU A 450 -56.52 -9.08 -32.85
N GLN A 451 -56.77 -8.83 -34.13
CA GLN A 451 -57.77 -9.46 -34.95
C GLN A 451 -56.99 -9.92 -36.20
N ASP A 452 -57.35 -11.09 -36.71
CA ASP A 452 -56.79 -11.75 -37.91
C ASP A 452 -55.69 -12.82 -37.71
N MET A 453 -55.85 -13.67 -36.69
CA MET A 453 -55.39 -15.07 -36.78
C MET A 453 -56.48 -16.08 -36.42
N GLY A 454 -57.75 -15.71 -36.66
CA GLY A 454 -58.93 -16.53 -36.34
C GLY A 454 -59.76 -17.01 -37.54
N SER A 455 -59.36 -16.74 -38.79
CA SER A 455 -60.20 -16.99 -39.97
C SER A 455 -59.59 -17.87 -41.08
N MET A 456 -58.44 -18.52 -40.84
CA MET A 456 -57.80 -19.37 -41.86
C MET A 456 -57.90 -20.89 -41.64
N LEU A 457 -58.78 -21.36 -40.74
CA LEU A 457 -58.96 -22.81 -40.49
C LEU A 457 -60.42 -23.29 -40.50
N SER A 458 -61.34 -22.58 -41.18
CA SER A 458 -62.74 -23.03 -41.34
C SER A 458 -63.22 -23.16 -42.78
N SER A 459 -62.35 -23.21 -43.79
CA SER A 459 -62.78 -23.40 -45.19
C SER A 459 -61.92 -24.38 -45.98
N LEU A 460 -61.54 -25.49 -45.35
CA LEU A 460 -60.82 -26.61 -45.99
C LEU A 460 -61.59 -27.94 -45.87
N SER A 461 -62.92 -27.88 -45.80
CA SER A 461 -63.79 -29.08 -45.87
C SER A 461 -64.79 -29.06 -47.04
N HIS A 462 -64.98 -27.95 -47.75
CA HIS A 462 -65.85 -27.90 -48.93
C HIS A 462 -65.16 -27.13 -50.05
N MET A 463 -64.45 -27.86 -50.92
CA MET A 463 -64.27 -27.61 -52.37
C MET A 463 -63.02 -28.34 -52.90
N LEU A 464 -63.02 -29.67 -52.79
CA LEU A 464 -62.26 -30.55 -53.66
C LEU A 464 -63.19 -31.68 -54.11
N LYS A 465 -64.05 -31.35 -55.08
CA LYS A 465 -64.70 -32.30 -55.98
C LYS A 465 -64.87 -31.63 -57.34
N VAL A 466 -64.45 -32.36 -58.39
CA VAL A 466 -64.56 -32.06 -59.83
C VAL A 466 -63.50 -31.03 -60.30
N VAL A 467 -62.46 -31.40 -61.05
CA VAL A 467 -62.50 -31.83 -62.46
C VAL A 467 -61.33 -32.78 -62.79
N SER A 468 -61.67 -33.80 -63.58
CA SER A 468 -60.85 -34.82 -64.22
C SER A 468 -59.89 -34.32 -65.31
N ILE A 469 -58.76 -35.00 -65.49
CA ILE A 469 -57.92 -34.96 -66.71
C ILE A 469 -57.65 -36.41 -67.15
N PRO A 470 -57.57 -36.72 -68.47
CA PRO A 470 -57.96 -38.02 -69.03
C PRO A 470 -56.80 -39.05 -69.20
N ARG A 471 -57.22 -40.21 -69.71
CA ARG A 471 -56.54 -41.49 -69.97
C ARG A 471 -55.22 -41.44 -70.77
N ILE A 472 -54.39 -42.41 -70.42
CA ILE A 472 -53.34 -43.15 -71.15
C ILE A 472 -53.64 -43.39 -72.64
N VAL A 473 -52.61 -43.29 -73.51
CA VAL A 473 -52.15 -44.15 -74.65
C VAL A 473 -50.90 -43.41 -75.22
N MET A 474 -49.74 -43.98 -75.58
CA MET A 474 -49.24 -45.29 -76.00
C MET A 474 -47.78 -45.44 -75.56
#